data_AF-A0A9D0N2E1-F1
#
_entry.id   AF-A0A9D0N2E1-F1
#
_cell.length_a   1.000
_cell.length_b   1.000
_cell.length_c   1.000
_cell.angle_alpha   90.00
_cell.angle_beta   90.00
_cell.angle_gamma   90.00
#
_symmetry.space_group_name_H-M   'P 1'
#
loop_
_entity.id
_entity.type
_entity.pdbx_description
1 polymer ?
#
loop_
_entity_poly.entity_id
_entity_poly.type
_entity_poly.pdbx_seq_one_letter_code
_entity_poly.pdbx_strand_id
1 'polypeptide(L)'
;MMKVVGTLLALCVLIAMIIGIGYSFVFVYELLSMHWSSLDDKWHAILTVIAAVIVFTALFVTYVLVRTIRYEAGRSVGRVEAYNAFVTWYSALTKCAGQLPDTATLAPTKNRIMLWGSNRVVRQINLLHELLAKEGVEPDSVLEKAGHVFLEIRRELGHRSPGVDRSII
;
A
#
# COMPACT_ATOMS: atom_id res chain seq x y z
N MET A 1 4.91 -14.74 -19.90
CA MET A 1 5.62 -14.01 -20.97
C MET A 1 5.43 -12.49 -20.89
N MET A 2 4.21 -11.95 -20.84
CA MET A 2 3.96 -10.48 -20.79
C MET A 2 4.64 -9.74 -19.62
N LYS A 3 4.78 -10.37 -18.44
CA LYS A 3 5.48 -9.76 -17.29
C LYS A 3 6.98 -9.55 -17.54
N VAL A 4 7.64 -10.48 -18.24
CA VAL A 4 9.08 -10.43 -18.52
C VAL A 4 9.40 -9.33 -19.53
N VAL A 5 8.55 -9.19 -20.55
CA VAL A 5 8.67 -8.11 -21.55
C VAL A 5 8.47 -6.73 -20.91
N GLY A 6 7.52 -6.60 -19.98
CA GLY A 6 7.31 -5.36 -19.22
C GLY A 6 8.51 -4.97 -18.35
N THR A 7 9.12 -5.94 -17.67
CA THR A 7 10.33 -5.70 -16.85
C THR A 7 11.54 -5.29 -17.71
N LEU A 8 11.73 -5.94 -18.87
CA LEU A 8 12.79 -5.59 -19.82
C LEU A 8 12.62 -4.18 -20.39
N LEU A 9 11.39 -3.80 -20.76
CA LEU A 9 11.11 -2.45 -21.26
C LEU A 9 11.38 -1.39 -20.19
N ALA A 10 10.95 -1.63 -18.95
CA ALA A 10 11.22 -0.73 -17.83
C ALA A 10 12.72 -0.57 -17.57
N LEU A 11 13.49 -1.66 -17.70
CA LEU A 11 14.95 -1.63 -17.55
C LEU A 11 15.61 -0.79 -18.66
N CYS A 12 15.19 -0.95 -19.93
CA CYS A 12 15.70 -0.15 -21.04
C CYS A 12 15.41 1.34 -20.86
N VAL A 13 14.20 1.70 -20.41
CA VAL A 13 13.83 3.09 -20.13
C VAL A 13 14.67 3.65 -18.99
N LEU A 14 14.92 2.88 -17.93
CA LEU A 14 15.75 3.28 -16.81
C LEU A 14 17.21 3.52 -17.24
N ILE A 15 17.78 2.63 -18.07
CA ILE A 15 19.12 2.79 -18.64
C ILE A 15 19.19 4.04 -19.52
N ALA A 16 18.21 4.25 -20.41
CA ALA A 16 18.15 5.42 -21.27
C ALA A 16 18.04 6.74 -20.47
N MET A 17 17.26 6.73 -19.37
CA MET A 17 17.18 7.87 -18.45
C MET A 17 18.52 8.15 -17.77
N ILE A 18 19.22 7.14 -17.26
CA ILE A 18 20.51 7.32 -16.59
C ILE A 18 21.54 7.91 -17.57
N ILE A 19 21.61 7.37 -18.78
CA ILE A 19 22.52 7.85 -19.82
C ILE A 19 22.17 9.28 -20.24
N GLY A 20 20.88 9.56 -20.49
CA GLY A 20 20.41 10.89 -20.90
C GLY A 20 20.62 11.96 -19.84
N ILE A 21 20.34 11.65 -18.57
CA ILE A 21 20.60 12.53 -17.43
C ILE A 21 22.11 12.75 -17.29
N GLY A 22 22.92 11.69 -17.34
CA GLY A 22 24.38 11.77 -17.25
C GLY A 22 24.98 12.66 -18.33
N TYR A 23 24.56 12.47 -19.59
CA TYR A 23 25.03 13.28 -20.71
C TYR A 23 24.60 14.75 -20.58
N SER A 24 23.38 14.99 -20.11
CA SER A 24 22.88 16.36 -19.85
C SER A 24 23.72 17.07 -18.79
N PHE A 25 24.14 16.37 -17.72
CA PHE A 25 25.03 16.94 -16.71
C PHE A 25 26.40 17.30 -17.28
N VAL A 26 27.00 16.44 -18.09
CA VAL A 26 28.29 16.71 -18.75
C VAL A 26 28.18 17.92 -19.67
N PHE A 27 27.15 17.97 -20.52
CA PHE A 27 26.94 19.08 -21.44
C PHE A 27 26.70 20.41 -20.72
N VAL A 28 25.86 20.41 -19.67
CA VAL A 28 25.62 21.61 -18.86
C VAL A 28 26.90 22.05 -18.15
N TYR A 29 27.69 21.12 -17.60
CA TYR A 29 28.97 21.44 -16.96
C TYR A 29 30.00 22.01 -17.93
N GLU A 30 30.14 21.43 -19.13
CA GLU A 30 31.03 21.95 -20.17
C GLU A 30 30.60 23.36 -20.60
N LEU A 31 29.30 23.58 -20.84
CA LEU A 31 28.77 24.89 -21.20
C LEU A 31 29.01 25.92 -20.09
N LEU A 32 28.71 25.56 -18.83
CA LEU A 32 28.90 26.43 -17.68
C LEU A 32 30.37 26.76 -17.50
N SER A 33 31.26 25.76 -17.52
CA SER A 33 32.70 25.96 -17.29
C SER A 33 33.36 26.85 -18.35
N MET A 34 32.92 26.76 -19.61
CA MET A 34 33.40 27.64 -20.69
C MET A 34 32.98 29.10 -20.50
N HIS A 35 31.83 29.36 -19.88
CA HIS A 35 31.26 30.70 -19.76
C HIS A 35 31.33 31.25 -18.32
N TRP A 36 31.76 30.45 -17.35
CA TRP A 36 31.72 30.81 -15.94
C TRP A 36 32.57 32.04 -15.65
N SER A 37 33.80 32.06 -16.18
CA SER A 37 34.74 33.18 -16.00
C SER A 37 34.38 34.44 -16.80
N SER A 38 33.43 34.35 -17.75
CA SER A 38 32.95 35.49 -18.53
C SER A 38 31.69 36.13 -17.98
N LEU A 39 31.14 35.60 -16.88
CA LEU A 39 29.95 36.13 -16.22
C LEU A 39 30.32 37.12 -15.11
N ASP A 40 29.58 38.22 -15.00
CA ASP A 40 29.71 39.15 -13.87
C ASP A 40 29.16 38.55 -12.56
N ASP A 41 29.53 39.12 -11.42
CA ASP A 41 29.08 38.67 -10.08
C ASP A 41 27.56 38.60 -9.92
N LYS A 42 26.81 39.46 -10.63
CA LYS A 42 25.34 39.44 -10.63
C LYS A 42 24.79 38.18 -11.29
N TRP A 43 25.39 37.73 -12.40
CA TRP A 43 24.97 36.53 -13.09
C TRP A 43 25.33 35.26 -12.30
N HIS A 44 26.47 35.26 -11.62
CA HIS A 44 26.85 34.22 -10.66
C HIS A 44 25.82 34.07 -9.54
N ALA A 45 25.35 35.18 -8.97
CA ALA A 45 24.33 35.17 -7.93
C ALA A 45 22.99 34.61 -8.46
N ILE A 46 22.56 35.03 -9.65
CA ILE A 46 21.33 34.54 -10.29
C ILE A 46 21.39 33.03 -10.53
N LEU A 47 22.49 32.53 -11.12
CA LEU A 47 22.68 31.10 -11.38
C LEU A 47 22.69 30.28 -10.09
N THR A 48 23.30 30.80 -9.02
CA THR A 48 23.32 30.16 -7.71
C THR A 48 21.92 30.03 -7.12
N VAL A 49 21.10 31.08 -7.21
CA VAL A 49 19.70 31.06 -6.75
C VAL A 49 18.88 30.06 -7.58
N ILE A 50 19.04 30.06 -8.90
CA ILE A 50 18.34 29.09 -9.77
C ILE A 50 18.74 27.65 -9.42
N ALA A 51 20.03 27.38 -9.24
CA ALA A 51 20.52 26.06 -8.83
C ALA A 51 19.92 25.64 -7.48
N ALA A 52 19.90 26.54 -6.49
CA ALA A 52 19.29 26.28 -5.19
C ALA A 52 17.79 25.96 -5.29
N VAL A 53 17.05 26.69 -6.14
CA VAL A 53 15.61 26.43 -6.39
C VAL A 53 15.41 25.07 -7.05
N ILE A 54 16.24 24.70 -8.02
CA ILE A 54 16.17 23.40 -8.69
C ILE A 54 16.44 22.27 -7.68
N VAL A 55 17.50 22.39 -6.87
CA VAL A 55 17.83 21.39 -5.84
C VAL A 55 16.71 21.28 -4.82
N PHE A 56 16.18 22.39 -4.32
CA PHE A 56 15.08 22.40 -3.36
C PHE A 56 13.82 21.74 -3.94
N THR A 57 13.48 22.05 -5.19
CA THR A 57 12.34 21.44 -5.88
C THR A 57 12.51 19.94 -6.06
N ALA A 58 13.71 19.50 -6.46
CA ALA A 58 14.03 18.08 -6.61
C ALA A 58 13.92 17.33 -5.26
N LEU A 59 14.46 17.91 -4.18
CA LEU A 59 14.35 17.36 -2.83
C LEU A 59 12.88 17.29 -2.36
N PHE A 60 12.09 18.32 -2.62
CA PHE A 60 10.67 18.36 -2.27
C PHE A 60 9.86 17.29 -3.02
N VAL A 61 10.04 17.18 -4.33
CA VAL A 61 9.38 16.15 -5.16
C VAL A 61 9.79 14.76 -4.69
N THR A 62 11.07 14.54 -4.41
CA THR A 62 11.59 13.26 -3.89
C THR A 62 10.96 12.92 -2.53
N TYR A 63 10.89 13.90 -1.62
CA TYR A 63 10.25 13.72 -0.32
C TYR A 63 8.77 13.32 -0.45
N VAL A 64 8.02 14.01 -1.31
CA VAL A 64 6.61 13.69 -1.57
C VAL A 64 6.47 12.29 -2.15
N LEU A 65 7.27 11.93 -3.16
CA LEU A 65 7.27 10.60 -3.77
C LEU A 65 7.59 9.50 -2.76
N VAL A 66 8.67 9.66 -1.99
CA VAL A 66 9.07 8.68 -0.97
C VAL A 66 7.99 8.53 0.09
N ARG A 67 7.37 9.63 0.53
CA ARG A 67 6.27 9.59 1.49
C ARG A 67 5.06 8.84 0.94
N THR A 68 4.68 9.09 -0.30
CA THR A 68 3.55 8.43 -0.96
C THR A 68 3.81 6.94 -1.14
N ILE A 69 4.99 6.56 -1.64
CA ILE A 69 5.37 5.15 -1.83
C ILE A 69 5.39 4.42 -0.48
N ARG A 70 5.98 5.02 0.56
CA ARG A 70 6.00 4.44 1.91
C ARG A 70 4.60 4.32 2.50
N TYR A 71 3.74 5.31 2.28
CA TYR A 71 2.34 5.27 2.73
C TYR A 71 1.55 4.17 2.02
N GLU A 72 1.70 4.01 0.71
CA GLU A 72 1.04 2.93 -0.05
C GLU A 72 1.59 1.55 0.33
N ALA A 73 2.91 1.40 0.47
CA ALA A 73 3.53 0.17 0.92
C ALA A 73 3.06 -0.20 2.34
N GLY A 74 3.06 0.75 3.27
CA GLY A 74 2.55 0.56 4.63
C GLY A 74 1.06 0.22 4.66
N ARG A 75 0.26 0.84 3.79
CA ARG A 75 -1.17 0.54 3.64
C ARG A 75 -1.41 -0.88 3.12
N SER A 76 -0.58 -1.36 2.21
CA SER A 76 -0.65 -2.74 1.71
C SER A 76 -0.29 -3.74 2.80
N VAL A 77 0.80 -3.52 3.55
CA VAL A 77 1.23 -4.41 4.63
C VAL A 77 0.21 -4.46 5.76
N GLY A 78 -0.24 -3.29 6.25
CA GLY A 78 -1.24 -3.22 7.33
C GLY A 78 -2.58 -3.85 6.94
N ARG A 79 -2.97 -3.77 5.66
CA ARG A 79 -4.18 -4.44 5.16
C ARG A 79 -4.03 -5.96 5.18
N VAL A 80 -2.91 -6.50 4.71
CA VAL A 80 -2.67 -7.95 4.71
C VAL A 80 -2.65 -8.48 6.14
N GLU A 81 -1.97 -7.80 7.07
CA GLU A 81 -1.97 -8.19 8.48
C GLU A 81 -3.37 -8.16 9.12
N ALA A 82 -4.17 -7.13 8.81
CA ALA A 82 -5.55 -7.03 9.29
C ALA A 82 -6.42 -8.19 8.77
N TYR A 83 -6.25 -8.56 7.50
CA TYR A 83 -6.99 -9.65 6.88
C TYR A 83 -6.53 -11.01 7.40
N ASN A 84 -5.23 -11.23 7.57
CA ASN A 84 -4.70 -12.46 8.16
C ASN A 84 -5.18 -12.66 9.59
N ALA A 85 -5.20 -11.61 10.42
CA ALA A 85 -5.74 -11.69 11.77
C ALA A 85 -7.22 -12.14 11.79
N PHE A 86 -8.03 -11.65 10.84
CA PHE A 86 -9.41 -12.10 10.68
C PHE A 86 -9.52 -13.55 10.21
N VAL A 87 -8.71 -13.96 9.24
CA VAL A 87 -8.70 -15.34 8.74
C VAL A 87 -8.32 -16.32 9.85
N THR A 88 -7.35 -15.97 10.70
CA THR A 88 -6.98 -16.76 11.87
C THR A 88 -8.15 -16.87 12.86
N TRP A 89 -8.80 -15.75 13.17
CA TRP A 89 -9.97 -15.73 14.05
C TRP A 89 -11.12 -16.58 13.49
N TYR A 90 -11.45 -16.45 12.20
CA TYR A 90 -12.46 -17.25 11.52
C TYR A 90 -12.11 -18.75 11.49
N SER A 91 -10.83 -19.09 11.30
CA SER A 91 -10.35 -20.47 11.33
C SER A 91 -10.42 -21.10 12.73
N ALA A 92 -10.29 -20.29 13.79
CA ALA A 92 -10.51 -20.74 15.16
C ALA A 92 -12.00 -20.98 15.41
N LEU A 93 -12.86 -20.06 14.96
CA LEU A 93 -14.32 -20.17 15.08
C LEU A 93 -14.86 -21.45 14.43
N THR A 94 -14.44 -21.74 13.19
CA THR A 94 -14.84 -22.96 12.46
C THR A 94 -14.40 -24.26 13.13
N LYS A 95 -13.33 -24.25 13.94
CA LYS A 95 -12.86 -25.42 14.70
C LYS A 95 -13.62 -25.62 16.02
N CYS A 96 -14.15 -24.54 16.59
CA CYS A 96 -14.89 -24.53 17.86
C CYS A 96 -16.41 -24.51 17.62
N ALA A 97 -16.89 -25.31 16.65
CA ALA A 97 -18.30 -25.39 16.30
C ALA A 97 -19.15 -25.72 17.54
N GLY A 98 -19.90 -24.74 18.04
CA GLY A 98 -20.79 -24.86 19.20
C GLY A 98 -20.55 -23.84 20.33
N GLN A 99 -19.40 -23.15 20.38
CA GLN A 99 -19.18 -22.05 21.33
C GLN A 99 -19.13 -20.69 20.60
N LEU A 100 -19.98 -19.77 21.04
CA LEU A 100 -19.94 -18.39 20.58
C LEU A 100 -18.65 -17.72 21.11
N PRO A 101 -17.83 -17.13 20.22
CA PRO A 101 -16.68 -16.37 20.64
C PRO A 101 -17.14 -15.09 21.33
N ASP A 102 -16.46 -14.71 22.42
CA ASP A 102 -16.73 -13.42 23.07
C ASP A 102 -16.44 -12.26 22.09
N THR A 103 -17.30 -11.24 22.13
CA THR A 103 -17.14 -9.95 21.43
C THR A 103 -15.75 -9.35 21.61
N ALA A 104 -15.14 -9.51 22.79
CA ALA A 104 -13.78 -9.04 23.08
C ALA A 104 -12.71 -9.66 22.16
N THR A 105 -12.92 -10.88 21.67
CA THR A 105 -11.96 -11.57 20.79
C THR A 105 -11.92 -10.97 19.38
N LEU A 106 -13.04 -10.40 18.91
CA LEU A 106 -13.13 -9.78 17.59
C LEU A 106 -12.67 -8.32 17.58
N ALA A 107 -12.74 -7.62 18.72
CA ALA A 107 -12.46 -6.19 18.81
C ALA A 107 -11.07 -5.76 18.28
N PRO A 108 -9.95 -6.46 18.59
CA PRO A 108 -8.64 -6.11 18.05
C PRO A 108 -8.59 -6.22 16.51
N THR A 109 -9.19 -7.29 15.98
CA THR A 109 -9.25 -7.57 14.54
C THR A 109 -10.12 -6.54 13.82
N LYS A 110 -11.28 -6.19 14.40
CA LYS A 110 -12.16 -5.13 13.90
C LYS A 110 -11.41 -3.80 13.80
N ASN A 111 -10.68 -3.40 14.84
CA ASN A 111 -9.95 -2.13 14.84
C ASN A 111 -8.88 -2.09 13.74
N ARG A 112 -8.16 -3.20 13.51
CA ARG A 112 -7.19 -3.31 12.41
C ARG A 112 -7.87 -3.21 11.05
N ILE A 113 -9.01 -3.88 10.86
CA ILE A 113 -9.78 -3.79 9.61
C ILE A 113 -10.36 -2.40 9.41
N MET A 114 -10.77 -1.69 10.46
CA MET A 114 -11.23 -0.29 10.36
C MET A 114 -10.12 0.65 9.89
N LEU A 115 -8.86 0.38 10.26
CA LEU A 115 -7.71 1.21 9.86
C LEU A 115 -7.27 0.95 8.42
N TRP A 116 -7.31 -0.32 7.98
CA TRP A 116 -6.62 -0.72 6.73
C TRP A 116 -7.50 -1.37 5.67
N GLY A 117 -8.69 -1.83 6.06
CA GLY A 117 -9.64 -2.51 5.19
C GLY A 117 -10.40 -1.57 4.25
N SER A 118 -11.05 -2.14 3.22
CA SER A 118 -11.97 -1.36 2.40
C SER A 118 -13.28 -1.06 3.14
N ASN A 119 -13.99 -0.02 2.70
CA ASN A 119 -15.32 0.33 3.22
C ASN A 119 -16.29 -0.88 3.18
N ARG A 120 -16.15 -1.77 2.20
CA ARG A 120 -17.00 -2.96 2.06
C ARG A 120 -16.72 -3.97 3.16
N VAL A 121 -15.45 -4.28 3.43
CA VAL A 121 -15.04 -5.20 4.51
C VAL A 121 -15.35 -4.59 5.87
N VAL A 122 -15.07 -3.29 6.05
CA VAL A 122 -15.40 -2.53 7.28
C VAL A 122 -16.90 -2.60 7.60
N ARG A 123 -17.77 -2.43 6.59
CA ARG A 123 -19.21 -2.58 6.78
C ARG A 123 -19.59 -3.99 7.24
N GLN A 124 -19.01 -5.03 6.65
CA GLN A 124 -19.35 -6.41 7.02
C GLN A 124 -18.84 -6.76 8.42
N ILE A 125 -17.65 -6.30 8.83
CA ILE A 125 -17.13 -6.60 10.17
C ILE A 125 -17.90 -5.86 11.27
N ASN A 126 -18.41 -4.66 10.98
CA ASN A 126 -19.30 -3.96 11.90
C ASN A 126 -20.60 -4.73 12.11
N LEU A 127 -21.21 -5.24 11.02
CA LEU A 127 -22.41 -6.07 11.11
C LEU A 127 -22.16 -7.38 11.88
N LEU A 128 -20.99 -8.00 11.70
CA LEU A 128 -20.59 -9.19 12.47
C LEU A 128 -20.45 -8.87 13.96
N HIS A 129 -19.82 -7.75 14.29
CA HIS A 129 -19.65 -7.31 15.68
C HIS A 129 -20.99 -6.98 16.34
N GLU A 130 -21.91 -6.32 15.62
CA GLU A 130 -23.27 -6.07 16.09
C GLU A 130 -24.04 -7.37 16.31
N LEU A 131 -23.86 -8.36 15.43
CA LEU A 131 -24.48 -9.67 15.58
C LEU A 131 -23.95 -10.39 16.83
N LEU A 132 -22.64 -10.37 17.08
CA LEU A 132 -22.04 -10.95 18.27
C LEU A 132 -22.46 -10.26 19.57
N ALA A 133 -22.81 -8.97 19.52
CA ALA A 133 -23.25 -8.20 20.68
C ALA A 133 -24.74 -8.43 21.04
N LYS A 134 -25.51 -9.12 20.20
CA LYS A 134 -26.91 -9.45 20.50
C LYS A 134 -27.00 -10.67 21.41
N GLU A 135 -27.81 -10.58 22.45
CA GLU A 135 -28.11 -11.72 23.32
C GLU A 135 -28.91 -12.79 22.58
N GLY A 136 -28.63 -14.07 22.85
CA GLY A 136 -29.39 -15.20 22.32
C GLY A 136 -29.16 -15.52 20.83
N VAL A 137 -28.08 -15.01 20.22
CA VAL A 137 -27.75 -15.32 18.83
C VAL A 137 -27.27 -16.75 18.67
N GLU A 138 -27.73 -17.41 17.61
CA GLU A 138 -27.27 -18.76 17.26
C GLU A 138 -25.83 -18.75 16.72
N PRO A 139 -24.96 -19.69 17.15
CA PRO A 139 -23.59 -19.81 16.66
C PRO A 139 -23.50 -19.90 15.13
N ASP A 140 -24.47 -20.56 14.48
CA ASP A 140 -24.50 -20.76 13.03
C ASP A 140 -24.71 -19.44 12.27
N SER A 141 -25.55 -18.54 12.81
CA SER A 141 -25.76 -17.20 12.24
C SER A 141 -24.47 -16.35 12.29
N VAL A 142 -23.71 -16.46 13.39
CA VAL A 142 -22.40 -15.79 13.52
C VAL A 142 -21.40 -16.36 12.54
N LEU A 143 -21.36 -17.69 12.41
CA LEU A 143 -20.47 -18.39 11.50
C LEU A 143 -20.75 -18.01 10.04
N GLU A 144 -22.02 -17.99 9.64
CA GLU A 144 -22.46 -17.56 8.31
C GLU A 144 -22.02 -16.12 8.04
N LYS A 145 -22.26 -15.22 9.01
CA LYS A 145 -21.87 -13.82 8.86
C LYS A 145 -20.36 -13.62 8.80
N ALA A 146 -19.60 -14.37 9.57
CA ALA A 146 -18.14 -14.38 9.50
C ALA A 146 -17.64 -14.90 8.14
N GLY A 147 -18.32 -15.90 7.58
CA GLY A 147 -18.09 -16.39 6.22
C GLY A 147 -18.29 -15.31 5.16
N HIS A 148 -19.29 -14.43 5.30
CA HIS A 148 -19.46 -13.29 4.40
C HIS A 148 -18.30 -12.29 4.48
N VAL A 149 -17.80 -11.98 5.69
CA VAL A 149 -16.62 -11.12 5.86
C VAL A 149 -15.40 -11.75 5.19
N PHE A 150 -15.19 -13.05 5.39
CA PHE A 150 -14.11 -13.82 4.75
C PHE A 150 -14.17 -13.76 3.22
N LEU A 151 -15.36 -13.94 2.64
CA LEU A 151 -15.55 -13.85 1.19
C LEU A 151 -15.28 -12.45 0.65
N GLU A 152 -15.65 -11.40 1.37
CA GLU A 152 -15.33 -10.03 0.94
C GLU A 152 -13.83 -9.73 1.01
N ILE A 153 -13.15 -10.18 2.07
CA ILE A 153 -11.69 -10.10 2.16
C ILE A 153 -11.03 -10.81 0.98
N ARG A 154 -11.49 -12.02 0.64
CA ARG A 154 -10.95 -12.78 -0.51
C ARG A 154 -11.19 -12.10 -1.85
N ARG A 155 -12.38 -11.56 -2.07
CA ARG A 155 -12.70 -10.78 -3.28
C ARG A 155 -11.78 -9.58 -3.43
N GLU A 156 -11.50 -8.87 -2.34
CA GLU A 156 -10.62 -7.71 -2.33
C GLU A 156 -9.15 -8.08 -2.59
N LEU A 157 -8.71 -9.26 -2.10
CA LEU A 157 -7.40 -9.83 -2.40
C LEU A 157 -7.30 -10.42 -3.83
N GLY A 158 -8.37 -10.39 -4.62
CA GLY A 158 -8.39 -10.90 -5.99
C GLY A 158 -8.70 -12.39 -6.13
N HIS A 159 -9.01 -13.09 -5.02
CA HIS A 159 -9.46 -14.48 -5.03
C HIS A 159 -10.96 -14.54 -5.33
N ARG A 160 -11.32 -14.84 -6.58
CA ARG A 160 -12.73 -14.86 -7.04
C ARG A 160 -13.50 -16.13 -6.71
N SER A 161 -12.85 -17.22 -6.29
CA SER A 161 -13.50 -18.51 -6.05
C SER A 161 -13.87 -18.73 -4.58
N PRO A 162 -15.08 -19.28 -4.29
CA PRO A 162 -15.53 -19.58 -2.93
C PRO A 162 -14.81 -20.77 -2.28
N GLY A 163 -14.00 -21.53 -3.01
CA GLY A 163 -13.27 -22.69 -2.47
C GLY A 163 -12.27 -22.27 -1.40
N VAL A 164 -12.36 -22.84 -0.20
CA VAL A 164 -11.43 -22.66 0.92
C VAL A 164 -10.07 -23.24 0.53
N ASP A 165 -9.32 -22.52 -0.30
CA ASP A 165 -7.91 -22.79 -0.46
C ASP A 165 -7.24 -22.16 0.76
N ARG A 166 -6.70 -23.00 1.64
CA ARG A 166 -6.17 -22.65 2.98
C ARG A 166 -4.85 -21.85 2.91
N SER A 167 -4.59 -21.18 1.80
CA SER A 167 -3.39 -20.42 1.53
C SER A 167 -3.76 -19.01 1.07
N ILE A 168 -4.19 -18.18 2.01
CA ILE A 168 -3.79 -16.77 1.97
C ILE A 168 -2.53 -16.76 2.83
N ILE A 169 -1.39 -16.98 2.15
CA ILE A 169 0.01 -17.00 2.65
C ILE A 169 0.16 -17.12 4.17
#